data_AF-A0A6G0VVS8-F1
#
_entry.id   AF-A0A6G0VVS8-F1
#
_cell.length_a   1.000
_cell.length_b   1.000
_cell.length_c   1.000
_cell.angle_alpha   90.00
_cell.angle_beta   90.00
_cell.angle_gamma   90.00
#
_symmetry.space_group_name_H-M   'P 1'
#
loop_
_entity.id
_entity.type
_entity.pdbx_description
1 polymer ?
#
loop_
_entity_poly.entity_id
_entity_poly.type
_entity_poly.pdbx_seq_one_letter_code
_entity_poly.pdbx_strand_id
1 'polypeptide(L)'
;MGPNWMTAGLLCSARKKQKLSLKVKMHANNKSLVSYYIKYKNNFTTILRRAKINFYQTKFSAVASNPKLTWKVIKEVTDTEIKNSNEIKTIIINNKVINTLDEPYKVTQFFNDFFIQVGNQKTNNCNNHTNTEDITEQQNYSFDTAFKEQINELDISQIIDKLKDDTSAGYDKISVKLLKYIAKIFQYGIRVWGGLTQKAIKPLQLQQNKIIRICLNKYSLEGSTSQNYKELKVLPINSLYKKFAIMWVVKNMENWYNADKSKQTRENRAYDAKINYTNTSFSQKFVDYLGLKFYNSLDLDLKKK
;
A
#
# COMPACT_ATOMS: atom_id res chain seq x y z
N MET A 1 30.25 10.84 25.87
CA MET A 1 28.89 11.18 26.35
C MET A 1 28.21 9.89 26.75
N GLY A 2 27.57 9.82 27.92
CA GLY A 2 26.84 8.62 28.35
C GLY A 2 25.54 8.43 27.55
N PRO A 3 24.87 7.27 27.66
CA PRO A 3 23.57 7.06 27.03
C PRO A 3 22.58 8.15 27.45
N ASN A 4 21.82 8.72 26.52
CA ASN A 4 20.92 9.88 26.75
C ASN A 4 19.86 9.67 27.84
N TRP A 5 19.61 8.43 28.28
CA TRP A 5 18.69 8.10 29.37
C TRP A 5 19.34 8.16 30.77
N MET A 6 20.66 8.31 30.87
CA MET A 6 21.40 8.32 32.13
C MET A 6 21.44 9.72 32.74
N THR A 7 20.56 10.00 33.70
CA THR A 7 20.49 11.29 34.38
C THR A 7 21.61 11.50 35.40
N ALA A 8 21.89 12.75 35.77
CA ALA A 8 22.87 13.08 36.82
C ALA A 8 22.54 12.40 38.16
N GLY A 9 21.24 12.31 38.52
CA GLY A 9 20.78 11.60 39.72
C GLY A 9 21.05 10.09 39.67
N LEU A 10 20.85 9.46 38.52
CA LEU A 10 21.20 8.04 38.31
C LEU A 10 22.72 7.81 38.39
N LEU A 11 23.53 8.71 37.84
CA LEU A 11 24.98 8.67 37.95
C LEU A 11 25.46 8.81 39.40
N CYS A 12 24.92 9.76 40.16
CA CYS A 12 25.20 9.88 41.59
C CYS A 12 24.78 8.62 42.36
N SER A 13 23.62 8.06 42.04
CA SER A 13 23.13 6.82 42.65
C SER A 13 24.01 5.61 42.32
N ALA A 14 24.54 5.53 41.10
CA ALA A 14 25.48 4.51 40.65
C ALA A 14 26.82 4.61 41.38
N ARG A 15 27.37 5.83 41.51
CA ARG A 15 28.61 6.10 42.28
C ARG A 15 28.43 5.73 43.75
N LYS A 16 27.29 6.07 44.36
CA LYS A 16 26.94 5.67 45.73
C LYS A 16 26.84 4.14 45.86
N LYS A 17 26.23 3.44 44.89
CA LYS A 17 26.20 1.96 44.84
C LYS A 17 27.60 1.37 44.84
N GLN A 18 28.50 1.93 44.02
CA GLN A 18 29.89 1.48 43.91
C GLN A 18 30.65 1.73 45.22
N LYS A 19 30.51 2.91 45.83
CA LYS A 19 31.09 3.24 47.14
C LYS A 19 30.62 2.27 48.23
N LEU A 20 29.33 1.93 48.26
CA LEU A 20 28.78 0.95 49.20
C LEU A 20 29.31 -0.47 48.94
N SER A 21 29.43 -0.88 47.67
CA SER A 21 30.00 -2.18 47.31
C SER A 21 31.45 -2.32 47.79
N LEU A 22 32.25 -1.25 47.70
CA LEU A 22 33.63 -1.25 48.21
C LEU A 22 33.66 -1.33 49.75
N LYS A 23 32.79 -0.59 50.44
CA LYS A 23 32.68 -0.67 51.91
C LYS A 23 32.28 -2.06 52.41
N VAL A 24 31.37 -2.73 51.70
CA VAL A 24 30.99 -4.12 52.02
C VAL A 24 32.16 -5.08 51.85
N LYS A 25 32.99 -4.90 50.82
CA LYS A 25 34.21 -5.71 50.62
C LYS A 25 35.25 -5.51 51.74
N MET A 26 35.33 -4.30 52.30
CA MET A 26 36.28 -3.96 53.37
C MET A 26 35.83 -4.45 54.76
N HIS A 27 34.52 -4.56 55.00
CA HIS A 27 33.95 -4.98 56.30
C HIS A 27 33.01 -6.18 56.14
N ALA A 28 33.55 -7.31 55.69
CA ALA A 28 32.79 -8.51 55.33
C ALA A 28 31.93 -9.10 56.46
N ASN A 29 32.35 -8.94 57.73
CA ASN A 29 31.64 -9.49 58.89
C ASN A 29 30.42 -8.66 59.34
N ASN A 30 30.19 -7.47 58.76
CA ASN A 30 29.07 -6.60 59.16
C ASN A 30 27.79 -6.95 58.38
N LYS A 31 26.97 -7.85 58.93
CA LYS A 31 25.70 -8.29 58.32
C LYS A 31 24.71 -7.14 58.05
N SER A 32 24.67 -6.11 58.90
CA SER A 32 23.78 -4.96 58.72
C SER A 32 24.13 -4.14 57.46
N LEU A 33 25.42 -3.95 57.22
CA LEU A 33 25.94 -3.21 56.06
C LEU A 33 25.69 -3.97 54.75
N VAL A 34 25.82 -5.30 54.77
CA VAL A 34 25.51 -6.16 53.61
C VAL A 34 24.03 -6.07 53.25
N SER A 35 23.14 -6.19 54.24
CA SER A 35 21.68 -6.08 54.04
C SER A 35 21.29 -4.72 53.45
N TYR A 36 21.85 -3.63 53.99
CA TYR A 36 21.65 -2.28 53.46
C TYR A 36 22.11 -2.14 52.01
N TYR A 37 23.29 -2.67 51.66
CA TYR A 37 23.80 -2.64 50.30
C TYR A 37 22.90 -3.40 49.32
N ILE A 38 22.41 -4.59 49.68
CA ILE A 38 21.52 -5.39 48.83
C ILE A 38 20.23 -4.61 48.56
N LYS A 39 19.61 -4.03 49.60
CA LYS A 39 18.40 -3.21 49.46
C LYS A 39 18.63 -2.01 48.54
N TYR A 40 19.75 -1.30 48.72
CA TYR A 40 20.11 -0.16 47.89
C TYR A 40 20.38 -0.59 46.43
N LYS A 41 21.11 -1.69 46.20
CA LYS A 41 21.40 -2.24 44.88
C LYS A 41 20.11 -2.59 44.14
N ASN A 42 19.19 -3.29 44.80
CA ASN A 42 17.93 -3.71 44.21
C ASN A 42 17.03 -2.50 43.88
N ASN A 43 16.97 -1.51 44.77
CA ASN A 43 16.24 -0.27 44.49
C ASN A 43 16.85 0.48 43.30
N PHE A 44 18.17 0.61 43.27
CA PHE A 44 18.88 1.23 42.14
C PHE A 44 18.60 0.50 40.82
N THR A 45 18.65 -0.83 40.79
CA THR A 45 18.34 -1.59 39.56
C THR A 45 16.90 -1.40 39.10
N THR A 46 15.95 -1.29 40.02
CA THR A 46 14.54 -1.02 39.71
C THR A 46 14.36 0.35 39.07
N ILE A 47 14.97 1.38 39.67
CA ILE A 47 14.91 2.76 39.16
C ILE A 47 15.60 2.85 37.79
N LEU A 48 16.76 2.21 37.64
CA LEU A 48 17.50 2.16 36.38
C LEU A 48 16.66 1.54 35.25
N ARG A 49 16.00 0.41 35.54
CA ARG A 49 15.14 -0.28 34.57
C ARG A 49 13.93 0.59 34.18
N ARG A 50 13.27 1.21 35.15
CA ARG A 50 12.14 2.13 34.91
C ARG A 50 12.54 3.34 34.07
N ALA A 51 13.69 3.95 34.36
CA ALA A 51 14.20 5.08 33.60
C ALA A 51 14.47 4.71 32.14
N LYS A 52 15.09 3.55 31.90
CA LYS A 52 15.34 3.04 30.54
C LYS A 52 14.03 2.76 29.78
N ILE A 53 13.05 2.14 30.43
CA ILE A 53 11.73 1.86 29.83
C ILE A 53 11.03 3.16 29.44
N ASN A 54 10.94 4.12 30.36
CA ASN A 54 10.25 5.40 30.11
C ASN A 54 10.91 6.19 28.96
N PHE A 55 12.24 6.19 28.90
CA PHE A 55 12.97 6.81 27.79
C PHE A 55 12.61 6.20 26.43
N TYR A 56 12.63 4.87 26.30
CA TYR A 56 12.27 4.25 25.03
C TYR A 56 10.78 4.34 24.74
N GLN A 57 9.92 4.30 25.74
CA GLN A 57 8.48 4.49 25.57
C GLN A 57 8.15 5.85 24.97
N THR A 58 8.70 6.93 25.53
CA THR A 58 8.54 8.29 24.99
C THR A 58 9.13 8.42 23.58
N LYS A 59 10.28 7.80 23.32
CA LYS A 59 10.92 7.76 21.99
C LYS A 59 10.07 7.02 20.96
N PHE A 60 9.42 5.91 21.33
CA PHE A 60 8.51 5.16 20.46
C PHE A 60 7.21 5.91 20.22
N SER A 61 6.62 6.55 21.23
CA SER A 61 5.42 7.37 21.08
C SER A 61 5.64 8.53 20.10
N ALA A 62 6.83 9.14 20.08
CA ALA A 62 7.16 10.23 19.17
C ALA A 62 7.27 9.79 17.69
N VAL A 63 7.54 8.51 17.40
CA VAL A 63 7.75 7.99 16.04
C VAL A 63 6.64 7.03 15.57
N ALA A 64 5.58 6.85 16.36
CA ALA A 64 4.55 5.83 16.12
C ALA A 64 3.88 5.89 14.74
N SER A 65 3.74 7.09 14.15
CA SER A 65 3.13 7.29 12.83
C SER A 65 4.05 6.93 11.65
N ASN A 66 5.36 6.76 11.87
CA ASN A 66 6.34 6.52 10.81
C ASN A 66 7.04 5.17 10.99
N PRO A 67 6.60 4.12 10.28
CA PRO A 67 7.18 2.77 10.38
C PRO A 67 8.69 2.73 10.17
N LYS A 68 9.25 3.58 9.29
CA LYS A 68 10.69 3.60 9.01
C LYS A 68 11.49 4.11 10.21
N LEU A 69 10.99 5.14 10.89
CA LEU A 69 11.61 5.67 12.10
C LEU A 69 11.44 4.70 13.27
N THR A 70 10.27 4.08 13.42
CA THR A 70 10.04 3.01 14.40
C THR A 70 11.06 1.88 14.24
N TRP A 71 11.26 1.39 13.02
CA TRP A 71 12.26 0.35 12.73
C TRP A 71 13.69 0.80 13.03
N LYS A 72 14.01 2.09 12.86
CA LYS A 72 15.32 2.64 13.24
C LYS A 72 15.53 2.60 14.76
N VAL A 73 14.50 2.94 15.55
CA VAL A 73 14.55 2.87 17.02
C VAL A 73 14.62 1.41 17.49
N ILE A 74 13.94 0.47 16.83
CA ILE A 74 14.06 -0.96 17.12
C ILE A 74 15.51 -1.43 16.91
N LYS A 75 16.11 -1.11 15.76
CA LYS A 75 17.52 -1.47 15.46
C LYS A 75 18.50 -0.95 16.50
N GLU A 76 18.29 0.26 17.00
CA GLU A 76 19.09 0.87 18.08
C GLU A 76 18.96 0.09 19.40
N VAL A 77 17.79 -0.45 19.73
CA VAL A 77 17.57 -1.23 20.96
C VAL A 77 18.11 -2.65 20.84
N THR A 78 18.01 -3.25 19.65
CA THR A 78 18.39 -4.64 19.41
C THR A 78 19.86 -4.83 19.04
N ASP A 79 20.63 -3.74 18.92
CA ASP A 79 22.08 -3.75 18.62
C ASP A 79 22.43 -4.66 17.43
N THR A 80 21.61 -4.60 16.37
CA THR A 80 21.85 -5.33 15.12
C THR A 80 22.80 -4.53 14.24
N GLU A 81 23.98 -4.17 14.75
CA GLU A 81 25.12 -3.96 13.87
C GLU A 81 25.56 -5.34 13.40
N ILE A 82 24.98 -5.78 12.28
CA ILE A 82 25.38 -7.02 11.63
C ILE A 82 26.84 -6.81 11.21
N LYS A 83 27.78 -7.32 11.99
CA LYS A 83 29.14 -7.56 11.50
C LYS A 83 28.99 -8.56 10.34
N ASN A 84 29.37 -8.15 9.14
CA ASN A 84 29.20 -8.90 7.88
C ASN A 84 30.06 -10.18 7.80
N SER A 85 30.03 -11.04 8.82
CA SER A 85 30.76 -12.31 8.84
C SER A 85 29.90 -13.47 9.34
N ASN A 86 28.57 -13.41 9.17
CA ASN A 86 27.66 -14.49 9.56
C ASN A 86 27.42 -15.46 8.40
N GLU A 87 28.49 -15.89 7.72
CA GLU A 87 28.39 -17.02 6.81
C GLU A 87 28.23 -18.29 7.65
N ILE A 88 27.06 -18.94 7.52
CA ILE A 88 26.81 -20.21 8.21
C ILE A 88 27.68 -21.26 7.52
N LYS A 89 28.81 -21.61 8.12
CA LYS A 89 29.75 -22.59 7.55
C LYS A 89 29.31 -24.03 7.74
N THR A 90 28.61 -24.32 8.84
CA THR A 90 28.18 -25.68 9.17
C THR A 90 26.79 -25.70 9.79
N ILE A 91 26.04 -26.76 9.50
CA ILE A 91 24.70 -27.03 10.05
C ILE A 91 24.69 -28.47 10.55
N ILE A 92 24.06 -28.70 11.71
CA ILE A 92 23.90 -30.04 12.27
C ILE A 92 22.53 -30.57 11.86
N ILE A 93 22.51 -31.63 11.05
CA ILE A 93 21.29 -32.32 10.63
C ILE A 93 21.39 -33.76 11.14
N ASN A 94 20.45 -34.19 11.98
CA ASN A 94 20.40 -35.55 12.56
C ASN A 94 21.74 -36.01 13.19
N ASN A 95 22.33 -35.16 14.02
CA ASN A 95 23.66 -35.36 14.66
C ASN A 95 24.85 -35.50 13.69
N LYS A 96 24.69 -35.19 12.40
CA LYS A 96 25.80 -35.08 11.45
C LYS A 96 26.08 -33.62 11.12
N VAL A 97 27.36 -33.25 11.16
CA VAL A 97 27.82 -31.90 10.79
C VAL A 97 27.96 -31.86 9.27
N ILE A 98 27.18 -31.01 8.62
CA ILE A 98 27.21 -30.79 7.18
C ILE A 98 27.78 -29.40 6.91
N ASN A 99 28.77 -29.32 6.02
CA ASN A 99 29.31 -28.05 5.55
C ASN A 99 28.41 -27.50 4.45
N THR A 100 28.06 -26.22 4.55
CA THR A 100 27.10 -25.58 3.65
C THR A 100 27.64 -25.36 2.24
N LEU A 101 28.96 -25.31 2.07
CA LEU A 101 29.62 -25.14 0.76
C LEU A 101 29.75 -26.47 -0.01
N ASP A 102 29.94 -27.58 0.70
CA ASP A 102 30.17 -28.88 0.09
C ASP A 102 28.87 -29.52 -0.43
N GLU A 103 27.75 -29.30 0.27
CA GLU A 103 26.45 -29.92 -0.06
C GLU A 103 25.26 -28.94 0.03
N PRO A 104 25.24 -27.84 -0.74
CA PRO A 104 24.22 -26.78 -0.64
C PRO A 104 22.80 -27.26 -0.94
N TYR A 105 22.66 -28.25 -1.82
CA TYR A 105 21.37 -28.82 -2.18
C TYR A 105 20.71 -29.54 -1.00
N LYS A 106 21.46 -30.35 -0.24
CA LYS A 106 20.94 -31.06 0.93
C LYS A 106 20.51 -30.10 2.03
N VAL A 107 21.28 -29.04 2.24
CA VAL A 107 20.94 -27.97 3.19
C VAL A 107 19.64 -27.27 2.78
N THR A 108 19.51 -26.93 1.50
CA THR A 108 18.31 -26.25 0.97
C THR A 108 17.08 -27.15 1.09
N GLN A 109 17.21 -28.42 0.73
CA GLN A 109 16.12 -29.39 0.83
C GLN A 109 15.69 -29.60 2.29
N PHE A 110 16.65 -29.72 3.22
CA PHE A 110 16.36 -29.79 4.65
C PHE A 110 15.59 -28.55 5.15
N PHE A 111 15.98 -27.34 4.76
CA PHE A 111 15.26 -26.14 5.16
C PHE A 111 13.84 -26.10 4.59
N ASN A 112 13.69 -26.45 3.31
CA ASN A 112 12.37 -26.51 2.68
C ASN A 112 11.47 -27.50 3.42
N ASP A 113 11.95 -28.72 3.66
CA ASP A 113 11.22 -29.75 4.38
C ASP A 113 10.88 -29.31 5.80
N PHE A 114 11.84 -28.72 6.53
CA PHE A 114 11.64 -28.21 7.87
C PHE A 114 10.55 -27.14 7.92
N PHE A 115 10.61 -26.11 7.06
CA PHE A 115 9.65 -25.01 7.12
C PHE A 115 8.26 -25.39 6.58
N ILE A 116 8.18 -26.30 5.60
CA ILE A 116 6.90 -26.88 5.16
C ILE A 116 6.27 -27.67 6.32
N GLN A 117 7.07 -28.48 7.01
CA GLN A 117 6.60 -29.35 8.09
C GLN A 117 6.21 -28.55 9.35
N VAL A 118 6.96 -27.51 9.72
CA VAL A 118 6.62 -26.58 10.82
C VAL A 118 5.31 -25.83 10.53
N GLY A 119 5.08 -25.43 9.28
CA GLY A 119 3.82 -24.84 8.85
C GLY A 119 2.63 -25.78 9.11
N ASN A 120 2.75 -27.03 8.64
CA ASN A 120 1.71 -28.04 8.79
C ASN A 120 1.47 -28.46 10.25
N GLN A 121 2.52 -28.48 11.09
CA GLN A 121 2.38 -28.76 12.52
C GLN A 121 1.58 -27.69 13.26
N LYS A 122 1.75 -26.41 12.89
CA LYS A 122 0.99 -25.30 13.52
C LYS A 122 -0.47 -25.24 13.05
N THR A 123 -0.74 -25.53 11.78
CA THR A 123 -2.12 -25.51 11.26
C THR A 123 -2.94 -26.67 11.81
N ASN A 124 -2.34 -27.85 12.00
CA ASN A 124 -3.04 -29.03 12.52
C ASN A 124 -3.31 -28.95 14.03
N ASN A 125 -2.54 -28.16 14.78
CA ASN A 125 -2.81 -27.82 16.18
C ASN A 125 -3.76 -26.63 16.35
N CYS A 126 -4.13 -25.94 15.27
CA CYS A 126 -5.06 -24.82 15.26
C CYS A 126 -6.46 -25.28 14.83
N ASN A 127 -6.93 -26.40 15.39
CA ASN A 127 -8.35 -26.72 15.40
C ASN A 127 -8.84 -26.48 16.83
N ASN A 128 -9.76 -25.51 16.96
CA ASN A 128 -10.45 -25.06 18.19
C ASN A 128 -9.78 -23.92 18.96
N HIS A 129 -9.82 -22.70 18.40
CA HIS A 129 -10.16 -21.52 19.19
C HIS A 129 -10.91 -20.52 18.32
N THR A 130 -12.24 -20.63 18.30
CA THR A 130 -13.14 -19.50 18.07
C THR A 130 -13.05 -18.58 19.27
N ASN A 131 -12.00 -17.76 19.36
CA ASN A 131 -11.98 -16.58 20.22
C ASN A 131 -11.40 -15.44 19.38
N THR A 132 -12.27 -14.84 18.58
CA THR A 132 -12.08 -13.45 18.15
C THR A 132 -12.13 -12.60 19.40
N GLU A 133 -10.96 -12.25 19.94
CA GLU A 133 -10.85 -11.21 20.95
C GLU A 133 -11.38 -9.91 20.34
N ASP A 134 -12.37 -9.33 21.03
CA ASP A 134 -13.03 -8.08 20.68
C ASP A 134 -12.01 -6.96 20.47
N ILE A 135 -11.78 -6.64 19.19
CA ILE A 135 -11.22 -5.35 18.78
C ILE A 135 -12.34 -4.34 19.01
N THR A 136 -12.33 -3.75 20.21
CA THR A 136 -13.22 -2.64 20.54
C THR A 136 -12.85 -1.41 19.71
N GLU A 137 -13.89 -0.81 19.13
CA GLU A 137 -13.94 0.40 18.31
C GLU A 137 -13.39 0.31 16.87
N GLN A 138 -14.06 -0.50 16.05
CA GLN A 138 -14.13 -0.21 14.62
C GLN A 138 -15.20 0.86 14.38
N GLN A 139 -14.77 2.05 13.95
CA GLN A 139 -15.65 2.98 13.25
C GLN A 139 -16.36 2.19 12.13
N ASN A 140 -17.68 2.16 12.15
CA ASN A 140 -18.52 1.56 11.11
C ASN A 140 -18.36 2.33 9.79
N TYR A 141 -17.23 2.18 9.12
CA TYR A 141 -17.15 2.44 7.69
C TYR A 141 -17.83 1.28 7.00
N SER A 142 -19.07 1.47 6.59
CA SER A 142 -19.69 0.54 5.65
C SER A 142 -18.86 0.56 4.36
N PHE A 143 -18.49 -0.62 3.87
CA PHE A 143 -17.84 -0.76 2.56
C PHE A 143 -18.64 -0.03 1.48
N ASP A 144 -19.98 -0.03 1.57
CA ASP A 144 -20.85 0.66 0.61
C ASP A 144 -20.67 2.19 0.59
N THR A 145 -20.28 2.80 1.71
CA THR A 145 -19.99 4.25 1.75
C THR A 145 -18.65 4.60 1.10
N ALA A 146 -17.61 3.76 1.25
CA ALA A 146 -16.30 3.99 0.64
C ALA A 146 -16.32 3.87 -0.90
N PHE A 147 -17.27 3.12 -1.46
CA PHE A 147 -17.40 2.91 -2.92
C PHE A 147 -18.47 3.79 -3.59
N LYS A 148 -19.18 4.65 -2.83
CA LYS A 148 -20.09 5.66 -3.40
C LYS A 148 -19.35 6.88 -3.95
N GLU A 149 -18.12 7.12 -3.52
CA GLU A 149 -17.32 8.21 -4.04
C GLU A 149 -16.88 7.94 -5.48
N GLN A 150 -17.21 8.88 -6.36
CA GLN A 150 -16.88 8.80 -7.77
C GLN A 150 -15.36 9.02 -7.92
N ILE A 151 -14.61 7.94 -8.15
CA ILE A 151 -13.17 7.99 -8.41
C ILE A 151 -12.92 8.92 -9.62
N ASN A 152 -12.22 10.03 -9.37
CA ASN A 152 -11.86 10.99 -10.39
C ASN A 152 -10.53 10.63 -11.06
N GLU A 153 -10.34 11.16 -12.27
CA GLU A 153 -9.10 11.04 -13.04
C GLU A 153 -7.88 11.51 -12.21
N LEU A 154 -8.07 12.54 -11.38
CA LEU A 154 -7.05 13.07 -10.49
C LEU A 154 -6.70 12.10 -9.37
N ASP A 155 -7.67 11.37 -8.82
CA ASP A 155 -7.43 10.40 -7.74
C ASP A 155 -6.55 9.26 -8.23
N ILE A 156 -6.80 8.78 -9.46
CA ILE A 156 -5.99 7.73 -10.10
C ILE A 156 -4.57 8.24 -10.36
N SER A 157 -4.41 9.45 -10.91
CA SER A 157 -3.09 10.03 -11.12
C SER A 157 -2.34 10.19 -9.79
N GLN A 158 -3.01 10.68 -8.74
CA GLN A 158 -2.43 10.83 -7.42
C GLN A 158 -2.03 9.49 -6.80
N ILE A 159 -2.83 8.43 -6.95
CA ILE A 159 -2.49 7.08 -6.49
C ILE A 159 -1.26 6.56 -7.23
N ILE A 160 -1.23 6.70 -8.56
CA ILE A 160 -0.10 6.27 -9.39
C ILE A 160 1.17 7.06 -9.03
N ASP A 161 1.06 8.38 -8.85
CA ASP A 161 2.19 9.24 -8.49
C ASP A 161 2.70 8.96 -7.06
N LYS A 162 1.83 8.53 -6.13
CA LYS A 162 2.21 8.08 -4.77
C LYS A 162 3.02 6.78 -4.75
N LEU A 163 3.03 5.99 -5.82
CA LEU A 163 3.89 4.81 -5.91
C LEU A 163 5.38 5.22 -5.87
N LYS A 164 6.22 4.49 -5.13
CA LYS A 164 7.64 4.83 -5.00
C LYS A 164 8.42 4.45 -6.25
N ASP A 165 9.23 5.38 -6.77
CA ASP A 165 10.03 5.14 -7.98
C ASP A 165 11.14 4.11 -7.74
N ASP A 166 11.72 4.09 -6.54
CA ASP A 166 12.85 3.22 -6.15
C ASP A 166 12.45 1.79 -5.79
N THR A 167 11.29 1.33 -6.26
CA THR A 167 10.84 -0.04 -6.02
C THR A 167 11.46 -0.97 -7.06
N SER A 168 12.14 -2.03 -6.61
CA SER A 168 12.65 -3.07 -7.52
C SER A 168 11.51 -3.63 -8.38
N ALA A 169 11.77 -3.79 -9.68
CA ALA A 169 10.81 -4.41 -10.58
C ALA A 169 10.54 -5.86 -10.16
N GLY A 170 9.30 -6.31 -10.29
CA GLY A 170 8.91 -7.68 -9.99
C GLY A 170 9.45 -8.68 -11.02
N TYR A 171 8.94 -9.91 -10.97
CA TYR A 171 9.26 -10.95 -11.95
C TYR A 171 8.98 -10.51 -13.41
N ASP A 172 8.01 -9.61 -13.59
CA ASP A 172 7.63 -9.02 -14.88
C ASP A 172 8.63 -7.98 -15.42
N LYS A 173 9.63 -7.57 -14.62
CA LYS A 173 10.63 -6.54 -14.94
C LYS A 173 10.01 -5.16 -15.28
N ILE A 174 8.77 -4.90 -14.89
CA ILE A 174 8.13 -3.60 -15.08
C ILE A 174 8.41 -2.72 -13.86
N SER A 175 9.16 -1.63 -14.05
CA SER A 175 9.44 -0.68 -12.97
C SER A 175 8.25 0.27 -12.74
N VAL A 176 8.09 0.74 -11.49
CA VAL A 176 7.07 1.75 -11.16
C VAL A 176 7.27 3.03 -11.99
N LYS A 177 8.52 3.42 -12.25
CA LYS A 177 8.85 4.56 -13.10
C LYS A 177 8.30 4.41 -14.52
N LEU A 178 8.43 3.20 -15.10
CA LEU A 178 7.88 2.89 -16.41
C LEU A 178 6.34 2.89 -16.38
N LEU A 179 5.74 2.32 -15.34
CA LEU A 179 4.28 2.31 -15.15
C LEU A 179 3.70 3.72 -15.12
N LYS A 180 4.29 4.63 -14.34
CA LYS A 180 3.87 6.05 -14.27
C LYS A 180 3.93 6.74 -15.62
N TYR A 181 5.00 6.49 -16.39
CA TYR A 181 5.17 7.04 -17.73
C TYR A 181 4.09 6.54 -18.69
N ILE A 182 3.86 5.22 -18.72
CA ILE A 182 2.85 4.59 -19.57
C ILE A 182 1.44 5.10 -19.22
N ALA A 183 1.13 5.23 -17.94
CA ALA A 183 -0.17 5.73 -17.47
C ALA A 183 -0.48 7.13 -18.03
N LYS A 184 0.50 8.04 -17.99
CA LYS A 184 0.36 9.40 -18.54
C LYS A 184 0.12 9.39 -20.06
N ILE A 185 0.82 8.53 -20.79
CA ILE A 185 0.62 8.37 -22.24
C ILE A 185 -0.81 7.88 -22.53
N PHE A 186 -1.31 6.89 -21.81
CA PHE A 186 -2.67 6.39 -22.03
C PHE A 186 -3.75 7.41 -21.67
N GLN A 187 -3.54 8.17 -20.60
CA GLN A 187 -4.44 9.24 -20.17
C GLN A 187 -4.54 10.34 -21.25
N TYR A 188 -3.41 10.76 -21.82
CA TYR A 188 -3.40 11.69 -22.94
C TYR A 188 -3.98 11.06 -24.22
N GLY A 189 -3.57 9.82 -24.52
CA GLY A 189 -3.95 9.10 -25.72
C GLY A 189 -5.45 8.86 -25.81
N ILE A 190 -6.12 8.48 -24.72
CA ILE A 190 -7.58 8.32 -24.75
C ILE A 190 -8.30 9.64 -24.97
N ARG A 191 -7.73 10.75 -24.49
CA ARG A 191 -8.28 12.10 -24.63
C ARG A 191 -8.29 12.58 -26.07
N VAL A 192 -7.18 12.37 -26.76
CA VAL A 192 -6.96 12.89 -28.13
C VAL A 192 -7.35 11.86 -29.19
N TRP A 193 -7.09 10.59 -28.94
CA TRP A 193 -7.21 9.51 -29.94
C TRP A 193 -8.37 8.55 -29.69
N GLY A 194 -9.16 8.73 -28.63
CA GLY A 194 -10.31 7.87 -28.36
C GLY A 194 -11.43 7.97 -29.42
N GLY A 195 -11.46 9.05 -30.21
CA GLY A 195 -12.38 9.24 -31.34
C GLY A 195 -11.89 8.68 -32.68
N LEU A 196 -10.74 8.00 -32.72
CA LEU A 196 -10.19 7.43 -33.94
C LEU A 196 -11.06 6.31 -34.52
N THR A 197 -10.71 5.87 -35.73
CA THR A 197 -11.44 4.79 -36.40
C THR A 197 -11.29 3.46 -35.66
N GLN A 198 -12.29 2.59 -35.80
CA GLN A 198 -12.27 1.25 -35.21
C GLN A 198 -11.03 0.45 -35.64
N LYS A 199 -10.46 0.72 -36.83
CA LYS A 199 -9.20 0.09 -37.29
C LYS A 199 -8.03 0.39 -36.34
N ALA A 200 -7.94 1.62 -35.81
CA ALA A 200 -6.88 2.02 -34.89
C ALA A 200 -7.17 1.62 -33.44
N ILE A 201 -8.44 1.63 -33.02
CA ILE A 201 -8.84 1.33 -31.63
C ILE A 201 -8.93 -0.19 -31.37
N LYS A 202 -9.31 -0.99 -32.36
CA LYS A 202 -9.51 -2.44 -32.21
C LYS A 202 -8.29 -3.18 -31.66
N PRO A 203 -7.04 -2.93 -32.09
CA PRO A 203 -5.86 -3.54 -31.48
C PRO A 203 -5.77 -3.28 -29.97
N LEU A 204 -6.04 -2.05 -29.55
CA LEU A 204 -5.98 -1.67 -28.14
C LEU A 204 -7.09 -2.33 -27.32
N GLN A 205 -8.31 -2.39 -27.87
CA GLN A 205 -9.42 -3.12 -27.25
C GLN A 205 -9.13 -4.63 -27.12
N LEU A 206 -8.46 -5.24 -28.10
CA LEU A 206 -8.05 -6.64 -28.02
C LEU A 206 -7.01 -6.87 -26.92
N GLN A 207 -6.05 -5.97 -26.73
CA GLN A 207 -5.09 -6.07 -25.62
C GLN A 207 -5.78 -5.88 -24.27
N GLN A 208 -6.70 -4.92 -24.15
CA GLN A 208 -7.50 -4.74 -22.94
C GLN A 208 -8.28 -6.03 -22.60
N ASN A 209 -8.93 -6.65 -23.58
CA ASN A 209 -9.66 -7.91 -23.39
C ASN A 209 -8.72 -9.04 -22.89
N LYS A 210 -7.52 -9.16 -23.44
CA LYS A 210 -6.53 -10.17 -23.01
C LYS A 210 -6.08 -9.94 -21.58
N ILE A 211 -5.74 -8.71 -21.23
CA ILE A 211 -5.32 -8.33 -19.86
C ILE A 211 -6.41 -8.70 -18.85
N ILE A 212 -7.66 -8.33 -19.14
CA ILE A 212 -8.81 -8.65 -18.28
C ILE A 212 -8.97 -10.15 -18.07
N ARG A 213 -8.79 -10.96 -19.11
CA ARG A 213 -8.85 -12.42 -18.98
C ARG A 213 -7.74 -12.97 -18.09
N ILE A 214 -6.52 -12.46 -18.25
CA ILE A 214 -5.37 -12.84 -17.41
C ILE A 214 -5.66 -12.48 -15.94
N CYS A 215 -6.16 -11.28 -15.67
CA CYS A 215 -6.52 -10.87 -14.30
C CYS A 215 -7.61 -11.74 -13.68
N LEU A 216 -8.53 -12.28 -14.48
CA LEU A 216 -9.59 -13.19 -14.03
C LEU A 216 -9.17 -14.68 -14.09
N ASN A 217 -7.91 -15.00 -14.40
CA ASN A 217 -7.43 -16.37 -14.63
C ASN A 217 -8.28 -17.17 -15.64
N LYS A 218 -8.83 -16.52 -16.67
CA LYS A 218 -9.65 -17.16 -17.72
C LYS A 218 -8.78 -17.53 -18.92
N TYR A 219 -8.14 -18.69 -18.84
CA TYR A 219 -7.20 -19.21 -19.86
C TYR A 219 -7.88 -19.77 -21.12
N SER A 220 -9.12 -20.26 -21.02
CA SER A 220 -9.89 -20.66 -22.22
C SER A 220 -10.16 -19.44 -23.10
N LEU A 221 -10.54 -19.62 -24.37
CA LEU A 221 -11.02 -18.51 -25.22
C LEU A 221 -12.54 -18.29 -25.12
N GLU A 222 -13.24 -19.17 -24.42
CA GLU A 222 -14.68 -19.18 -24.31
C GLU A 222 -15.19 -18.19 -23.25
N GLY A 223 -16.42 -17.73 -23.40
CA GLY A 223 -17.09 -16.85 -22.44
C GLY A 223 -17.33 -15.42 -22.90
N SER A 224 -18.20 -14.72 -22.18
CA SER A 224 -18.66 -13.38 -22.53
C SER A 224 -17.63 -12.31 -22.15
N THR A 225 -17.18 -11.54 -23.13
CA THR A 225 -16.28 -10.38 -22.91
C THR A 225 -16.94 -9.33 -22.02
N SER A 226 -18.23 -9.03 -22.24
CA SER A 226 -18.95 -8.04 -21.42
C SER A 226 -19.06 -8.46 -19.95
N GLN A 227 -19.19 -9.76 -19.69
CA GLN A 227 -19.24 -10.26 -18.32
C GLN A 227 -17.88 -10.07 -17.62
N ASN A 228 -16.78 -10.31 -18.33
CA ASN A 228 -15.43 -10.10 -17.78
C ASN A 228 -15.20 -8.63 -17.36
N TYR A 229 -15.66 -7.67 -18.16
CA TYR A 229 -15.61 -6.25 -17.81
C TYR A 229 -16.44 -5.92 -16.55
N LYS A 230 -17.64 -6.50 -16.43
CA LYS A 230 -18.51 -6.32 -15.26
C LYS A 230 -17.89 -6.92 -14.00
N GLU A 231 -17.29 -8.10 -14.10
CA GLU A 231 -16.66 -8.82 -13.00
C GLU A 231 -15.47 -8.04 -12.40
N LEU A 232 -14.61 -7.49 -13.26
CA LEU A 232 -13.53 -6.59 -12.82
C LEU A 232 -14.00 -5.15 -12.52
N LYS A 233 -15.27 -4.81 -12.81
CA LYS A 233 -15.82 -3.45 -12.71
C LYS A 233 -15.02 -2.41 -13.52
N VAL A 234 -14.52 -2.80 -14.69
CA VAL A 234 -13.75 -1.93 -15.59
C VAL A 234 -14.58 -1.60 -16.85
N LEU A 235 -14.40 -0.39 -17.39
CA LEU A 235 -15.04 0.00 -18.66
C LEU A 235 -14.19 -0.40 -19.87
N PRO A 236 -14.82 -0.90 -20.95
CA PRO A 236 -14.16 -1.01 -22.25
C PRO A 236 -13.69 0.34 -22.75
N ILE A 237 -12.62 0.36 -23.55
CA ILE A 237 -11.98 1.60 -24.00
C ILE A 237 -12.91 2.58 -24.70
N ASN A 238 -13.85 2.07 -25.51
CA ASN A 238 -14.85 2.89 -26.20
C ASN A 238 -15.82 3.55 -25.21
N SER A 239 -16.23 2.83 -24.18
CA SER A 239 -17.10 3.36 -23.12
C SER A 239 -16.35 4.36 -22.25
N LEU A 240 -15.06 4.12 -22.00
CA LEU A 240 -14.20 5.03 -21.27
C LEU A 240 -14.01 6.36 -22.02
N TYR A 241 -13.77 6.31 -23.34
CA TYR A 241 -13.72 7.51 -24.16
C TYR A 241 -15.06 8.26 -24.20
N LYS A 242 -16.19 7.55 -24.35
CA LYS A 242 -17.53 8.18 -24.29
C LYS A 242 -17.74 8.92 -22.98
N LYS A 243 -17.42 8.29 -21.85
CA LYS A 243 -17.49 8.91 -20.52
C LYS A 243 -16.63 10.17 -20.47
N PHE A 244 -15.37 10.09 -20.93
CA PHE A 244 -14.46 11.22 -20.97
C PHE A 244 -15.02 12.39 -21.80
N ALA A 245 -15.48 12.12 -23.02
CA ALA A 245 -16.00 13.13 -23.93
C ALA A 245 -17.26 13.82 -23.37
N ILE A 246 -18.15 13.06 -22.70
CA ILE A 246 -19.31 13.60 -21.98
C ILE A 246 -18.85 14.52 -20.84
N MET A 247 -17.93 14.07 -20.00
CA MET A 247 -17.41 14.88 -18.88
C MET A 247 -16.73 16.17 -19.37
N TRP A 248 -16.04 16.11 -20.51
CA TRP A 248 -15.46 17.29 -21.13
C TRP A 248 -16.52 18.30 -21.59
N VAL A 249 -17.64 17.84 -22.17
CA VAL A 249 -18.78 18.72 -22.52
C VAL A 249 -19.39 19.35 -21.28
N VAL A 250 -19.64 18.57 -20.22
CA VAL A 250 -20.20 19.07 -18.95
C VAL A 250 -19.30 20.14 -18.34
N LYS A 251 -17.97 19.93 -18.36
CA LYS A 251 -17.00 20.91 -17.84
C LYS A 251 -16.99 22.23 -18.64
N ASN A 252 -17.38 22.20 -19.91
CA ASN A 252 -17.38 23.35 -20.81
C ASN A 252 -18.82 23.73 -21.22
N MET A 253 -19.82 23.40 -20.40
CA MET A 253 -21.24 23.49 -20.78
C MET A 253 -21.66 24.91 -21.20
N GLU A 254 -21.08 25.94 -20.58
CA GLU A 254 -21.32 27.35 -20.91
C GLU A 254 -21.09 27.68 -22.40
N ASN A 255 -20.14 27.00 -23.05
CA ASN A 255 -19.83 27.23 -24.46
C ASN A 255 -20.86 26.61 -25.42
N TRP A 256 -21.64 25.64 -24.94
CA TRP A 256 -22.50 24.79 -25.77
C TRP A 256 -23.99 24.98 -25.51
N TYR A 257 -24.34 25.67 -24.43
CA TYR A 257 -25.72 25.91 -24.04
C TYR A 257 -26.13 27.36 -24.29
N ASN A 258 -27.27 27.57 -24.96
CA ASN A 258 -27.84 28.89 -25.19
C ASN A 258 -29.16 28.99 -24.43
N ALA A 259 -29.18 29.80 -23.37
CA ALA A 259 -30.34 29.97 -22.48
C ALA A 259 -31.61 30.41 -23.22
N ASP A 260 -31.47 31.12 -24.36
CA ASP A 260 -32.62 31.66 -25.11
C ASP A 260 -33.34 30.62 -25.99
N LYS A 261 -32.71 29.48 -26.31
CA LYS A 261 -33.33 28.43 -27.14
C LYS A 261 -34.17 27.41 -26.35
N SER A 262 -33.96 27.29 -25.05
CA SER A 262 -34.63 26.29 -24.20
C SER A 262 -36.14 26.57 -24.04
N LYS A 263 -36.57 27.82 -24.28
CA LYS A 263 -37.98 28.25 -24.16
C LYS A 263 -38.88 27.79 -25.32
N GLN A 264 -38.33 27.28 -26.43
CA GLN A 264 -39.08 26.99 -27.66
C GLN A 264 -39.00 25.53 -28.16
N THR A 265 -38.22 24.66 -27.51
CA THR A 265 -38.03 23.27 -27.92
C THR A 265 -38.83 22.30 -27.03
N ARG A 266 -39.29 21.18 -27.61
CA ARG A 266 -39.91 20.06 -26.86
C ARG A 266 -39.00 19.68 -25.67
N GLU A 267 -39.56 19.40 -24.50
CA GLU A 267 -38.83 19.18 -23.22
C GLU A 267 -37.58 18.29 -23.37
N ASN A 268 -37.67 17.22 -24.17
CA ASN A 268 -36.56 16.28 -24.42
C ASN A 268 -35.32 16.88 -25.11
N ARG A 269 -35.46 18.01 -25.79
CA ARG A 269 -34.37 18.70 -26.52
C ARG A 269 -34.01 20.05 -25.89
N ALA A 270 -34.67 20.45 -24.81
CA ALA A 270 -34.39 21.71 -24.13
C ALA A 270 -33.02 21.71 -23.43
N TYR A 271 -32.51 20.52 -23.09
CA TYR A 271 -31.20 20.31 -22.43
C TYR A 271 -30.12 19.77 -23.38
N ASP A 272 -30.37 19.75 -24.70
CA ASP A 272 -29.37 19.30 -25.66
C ASP A 272 -28.31 20.39 -25.90
N ALA A 273 -27.05 19.97 -25.93
CA ALA A 273 -25.93 20.84 -26.26
C ALA A 273 -25.93 21.16 -27.77
N LYS A 274 -25.60 22.41 -28.12
CA LYS A 274 -25.55 22.87 -29.52
C LYS A 274 -24.41 22.20 -30.28
N ILE A 275 -24.74 21.34 -31.24
CA ILE A 275 -23.76 20.70 -32.13
C ILE A 275 -23.43 21.63 -33.31
N ASN A 276 -22.16 21.97 -33.50
CA ASN A 276 -21.67 22.56 -34.72
C ASN A 276 -21.40 21.44 -35.73
N TYR A 277 -22.31 21.26 -36.69
CA TYR A 277 -22.20 20.19 -37.67
C TYR A 277 -21.06 20.45 -38.65
N THR A 278 -20.19 19.46 -38.82
CA THR A 278 -19.10 19.48 -39.80
C THR A 278 -19.34 18.40 -40.84
N ASN A 279 -19.13 18.71 -42.13
CA ASN A 279 -19.40 17.77 -43.23
C ASN A 279 -18.31 16.69 -43.39
N THR A 280 -17.10 16.93 -42.89
CA THR A 280 -15.99 15.99 -43.08
C THR A 280 -15.96 14.91 -42.02
N SER A 281 -15.78 13.65 -42.45
CA SER A 281 -15.69 12.48 -41.57
C SER A 281 -14.50 12.53 -40.61
N PHE A 282 -13.47 13.33 -40.94
CA PHE A 282 -12.34 13.61 -40.06
C PHE A 282 -12.76 14.53 -38.90
N SER A 283 -13.44 15.65 -39.19
CA SER A 283 -13.84 16.61 -38.16
C SER A 283 -14.88 16.04 -37.19
N GLN A 284 -15.74 15.15 -37.70
CA GLN A 284 -16.71 14.44 -36.89
C GLN A 284 -16.09 13.44 -35.88
N LYS A 285 -14.77 13.26 -35.86
CA LYS A 285 -14.07 12.41 -34.89
C LYS A 285 -13.53 13.17 -33.68
N PHE A 286 -13.48 14.50 -33.74
CA PHE A 286 -13.01 15.30 -32.61
C PHE A 286 -13.99 15.26 -31.44
N VAL A 287 -13.46 15.47 -30.24
CA VAL A 287 -14.23 15.51 -28.99
C VAL A 287 -15.32 16.58 -29.07
N ASP A 288 -15.04 17.71 -29.70
CA ASP A 288 -16.00 18.81 -29.88
C ASP A 288 -17.27 18.36 -30.62
N TYR A 289 -17.18 17.41 -31.55
CA TYR A 289 -18.35 16.88 -32.26
C TYR A 289 -18.91 15.63 -31.58
N LEU A 290 -18.06 14.62 -31.32
CA LEU A 290 -18.50 13.34 -30.75
C LEU A 290 -18.99 13.49 -29.32
N GLY A 291 -18.32 14.32 -28.52
CA GLY A 291 -18.69 14.57 -27.13
C GLY A 291 -20.10 15.15 -27.02
N LEU A 292 -20.43 16.15 -27.84
CA LEU A 292 -21.78 16.72 -27.88
C LEU A 292 -22.82 15.70 -28.34
N LYS A 293 -22.49 14.88 -29.34
CA LYS A 293 -23.37 13.80 -29.80
C LYS A 293 -23.60 12.73 -28.72
N PHE A 294 -22.56 12.37 -27.96
CA PHE A 294 -22.67 11.43 -26.84
C PHE A 294 -23.46 12.03 -25.68
N TYR A 295 -23.22 13.30 -25.34
CA TYR A 295 -23.99 14.01 -24.32
C TYR A 295 -25.47 14.07 -24.68
N ASN A 296 -25.81 14.44 -25.93
CA ASN A 296 -27.18 14.51 -26.39
C ASN A 296 -27.87 13.14 -26.46
N SER A 297 -27.11 12.03 -26.47
CA SER A 297 -27.67 10.68 -26.38
C SER A 297 -28.00 10.22 -24.95
N LEU A 298 -27.67 11.00 -23.93
CA LEU A 298 -28.03 10.71 -22.53
C LEU A 298 -29.52 10.91 -22.26
N ASP A 299 -30.04 10.19 -21.27
CA ASP A 299 -31.39 10.38 -20.76
C ASP A 299 -31.57 11.77 -20.14
N LEU A 300 -32.80 12.27 -20.21
CA LEU A 300 -33.18 13.61 -19.74
C LEU A 300 -32.80 13.85 -18.27
N ASP A 301 -32.99 12.85 -17.42
CA ASP A 301 -32.75 12.95 -15.97
C ASP A 301 -31.28 13.18 -15.63
N LEU A 302 -30.37 12.68 -16.48
CA LEU A 302 -28.93 12.89 -16.34
C LEU A 302 -28.49 14.27 -16.84
N LYS A 303 -29.24 14.87 -17.78
CA LYS A 303 -28.94 16.21 -18.33
C LYS A 303 -29.48 17.35 -17.45
N LYS A 304 -30.51 17.08 -16.64
CA LYS A 304 -31.13 18.05 -15.72
C LYS A 304 -30.34 18.30 -14.43
N LYS A 305 -29.44 17.38 -14.07
CA LYS A 305 -28.57 17.50 -12.88
C LYS A 305 -27.34 18.34 -13.18
#